data_AF-A0A225VV78-F1
#
_entry.id   AF-A0A225VV78-F1
#
_cell.length_a   1.000
_cell.length_b   1.000
_cell.length_c   1.000
_cell.angle_alpha   90.00
_cell.angle_beta   90.00
_cell.angle_gamma   90.00
#
_symmetry.space_group_name_H-M   'P 1'
#
loop_
_entity.id
_entity.type
_entity.pdbx_description
1 polymer ?
#
loop_
_entity_poly.entity_id
_entity_poly.type
_entity_poly.pdbx_seq_one_letter_code
_entity_poly.pdbx_strand_id
1 'polypeptide(L)'
;MNLHLLIIALLTALFTCAVATVDHDKIETFPRPEPVTVSEKTAVKFKLQLYPSKSVCVSFPAVNAAGEVPGGLKGSNGNDACENAPKGPQVYGRAGWYKDRWAIIYVWYFPKDFSWIGFRKSRHEWQSAVVCRLQIYLSC
;
A
#
# COMPACT_ATOMS: atom_id res chain seq x y z
N MET A 1 -18.73 44.40 -6.35
CA MET A 1 -18.24 43.01 -6.37
C MET A 1 -16.87 43.00 -5.69
N ASN A 2 -16.77 42.43 -4.48
CA ASN A 2 -15.57 42.60 -3.63
C ASN A 2 -14.39 41.80 -4.19
N LEU A 3 -13.38 42.51 -4.69
CA LEU A 3 -12.13 41.93 -5.21
C LEU A 3 -11.47 40.98 -4.20
N HIS A 4 -11.58 41.28 -2.90
CA HIS A 4 -11.13 40.40 -1.82
C HIS A 4 -11.85 39.05 -1.78
N LEU A 5 -13.16 39.01 -2.04
CA LEU A 5 -13.93 37.76 -2.07
C LEU A 5 -13.52 36.90 -3.28
N LEU A 6 -13.18 37.53 -4.41
CA LEU A 6 -12.67 36.83 -5.59
C LEU A 6 -11.25 36.28 -5.36
N ILE A 7 -10.37 37.05 -4.70
CA ILE A 7 -9.00 36.60 -4.37
C ILE A 7 -9.02 35.44 -3.38
N ILE A 8 -9.86 35.50 -2.33
CA ILE A 8 -10.01 34.41 -1.36
C ILE A 8 -10.57 33.16 -2.03
N ALA A 9 -11.59 33.30 -2.89
CA ALA A 9 -12.15 32.18 -3.65
C ALA A 9 -11.11 31.53 -4.59
N LEU A 10 -10.26 32.33 -5.24
CA LEU A 10 -9.18 31.85 -6.11
C LEU A 10 -8.09 31.11 -5.31
N LEU A 11 -7.69 31.64 -4.15
CA LEU A 11 -6.71 31.01 -3.25
C LEU A 11 -7.22 29.67 -2.69
N THR A 12 -8.52 29.56 -2.37
CA THR A 12 -9.12 28.30 -1.93
C THR A 12 -9.29 27.27 -3.05
N ALA A 13 -9.49 27.73 -4.29
CA ALA A 13 -9.66 26.84 -5.46
C ALA A 13 -8.32 26.27 -5.99
N LEU A 14 -7.19 26.88 -5.63
CA LEU A 14 -5.84 26.47 -6.04
C LEU A 14 -5.22 25.38 -5.17
N PHE A 15 -5.94 24.83 -4.19
CA PHE A 15 -5.58 23.54 -3.59
C PHE A 15 -5.90 22.40 -4.56
N THR A 16 -5.30 22.42 -5.75
CA THR A 16 -5.13 21.21 -6.53
C THR A 16 -4.17 20.33 -5.76
N CYS A 17 -4.68 19.23 -5.18
CA CYS A 17 -3.84 18.20 -4.57
C CYS A 17 -3.00 17.54 -5.68
N ALA A 18 -1.89 18.18 -6.06
CA ALA A 18 -0.86 17.54 -6.85
C ALA A 18 -0.21 16.48 -5.96
N VAL A 19 -0.62 15.23 -6.14
CA VAL A 19 0.04 14.07 -5.53
C VAL A 19 1.44 14.01 -6.13
N ALA A 20 2.45 14.40 -5.34
CA ALA A 20 3.83 14.39 -5.81
C ALA A 20 4.27 12.94 -6.06
N THR A 21 4.78 12.70 -7.25
CA THR A 21 5.43 11.43 -7.59
C THR A 21 6.90 11.53 -7.23
N VAL A 22 7.40 10.60 -6.42
CA VAL A 22 8.81 10.54 -6.00
C VAL A 22 9.42 9.19 -6.36
N ASP A 23 10.75 9.09 -6.25
CA ASP A 23 11.45 7.83 -6.53
C ASP A 23 10.95 6.70 -5.63
N HIS A 24 10.88 5.47 -6.16
CA HIS A 24 10.27 4.34 -5.48
C HIS A 24 10.98 3.94 -4.18
N ASP A 25 12.25 4.30 -4.04
CA ASP A 25 13.11 4.04 -2.88
C ASP A 25 13.15 5.20 -1.86
N LYS A 26 12.46 6.31 -2.15
CA LYS A 26 12.39 7.49 -1.28
C LYS A 26 11.08 7.61 -0.50
N ILE A 27 10.09 6.78 -0.80
CA ILE A 27 8.82 6.77 -0.06
C ILE A 27 9.06 6.27 1.37
N GLU A 28 8.77 7.12 2.35
CA GLU A 28 8.81 6.76 3.77
C GLU A 28 7.71 5.75 4.13
N THR A 29 8.05 4.77 4.96
CA THR A 29 7.10 3.77 5.46
C THR A 29 6.25 4.32 6.61
N PHE A 30 5.10 3.70 6.82
CA PHE A 30 4.31 3.96 8.01
C PHE A 30 4.79 3.04 9.14
N PRO A 31 5.14 3.58 10.32
CA PRO A 31 5.35 2.74 11.48
C PRO A 31 4.06 1.99 11.79
N ARG A 32 4.19 0.72 12.17
CA ARG A 32 3.02 -0.05 12.60
C ARG A 32 2.51 0.55 13.91
N PRO A 33 1.26 1.04 13.99
CA PRO A 33 0.70 1.50 15.25
C PRO A 33 0.46 0.32 16.20
N GLU A 34 0.47 0.60 17.50
CA GLU A 34 0.04 -0.38 18.50
C GLU A 34 -1.44 -0.73 18.31
N PRO A 35 -1.80 -2.02 18.20
CA PRO A 35 -3.17 -2.42 17.91
C PRO A 35 -4.06 -2.26 19.15
N VAL A 36 -5.07 -1.41 19.06
CA VAL A 36 -6.00 -1.10 20.16
C VAL A 36 -7.30 -1.88 20.00
N THR A 37 -7.91 -1.80 18.81
CA THR A 37 -9.23 -2.38 18.54
C THR A 37 -9.14 -3.89 18.31
N VAL A 38 -10.28 -4.61 18.47
CA VAL A 38 -10.35 -6.05 18.15
C VAL A 38 -9.98 -6.30 16.68
N SER A 39 -10.40 -5.42 15.78
CA SER A 39 -10.05 -5.47 14.36
C SER A 39 -8.54 -5.38 14.14
N GLU A 40 -7.87 -4.38 14.73
CA GLU A 40 -6.42 -4.18 14.62
C GLU A 40 -5.63 -5.34 15.22
N LYS A 41 -6.00 -5.80 16.43
CA LYS A 41 -5.38 -6.95 17.08
C LYS A 41 -5.50 -8.21 16.24
N THR A 42 -6.67 -8.41 15.62
CA THR A 42 -6.91 -9.53 14.69
C THR A 42 -6.06 -9.40 13.43
N ALA A 43 -5.95 -8.19 12.85
CA ALA A 43 -5.11 -7.94 11.69
C ALA A 43 -3.61 -8.17 11.96
N VAL A 44 -3.12 -7.85 13.16
CA VAL A 44 -1.75 -8.18 13.55
C VAL A 44 -1.58 -9.69 13.76
N LYS A 45 -2.54 -10.34 14.43
CA LYS A 45 -2.51 -11.79 14.71
C LYS A 45 -2.52 -12.64 13.44
N PHE A 46 -3.30 -12.26 12.44
CA PHE A 46 -3.45 -12.99 11.17
C PHE A 46 -2.64 -12.36 10.03
N LYS A 47 -1.65 -11.52 10.35
CA LYS A 47 -0.77 -10.95 9.34
C LYS A 47 -0.03 -12.06 8.61
N LEU A 48 -0.19 -12.10 7.29
CA LEU A 48 0.49 -13.06 6.44
C LEU A 48 1.99 -12.74 6.33
N GLN A 49 2.80 -13.80 6.29
CA GLN A 49 4.21 -13.70 5.97
C GLN A 49 4.36 -13.77 4.45
N LEU A 50 5.07 -12.80 3.87
CA LEU A 50 5.38 -12.76 2.45
C LEU A 50 6.82 -13.20 2.25
N TYR A 51 7.03 -14.24 1.44
CA TYR A 51 8.34 -14.76 1.07
C TYR A 51 8.53 -14.66 -0.44
N PRO A 52 8.92 -13.48 -0.97
CA PRO A 52 9.19 -13.33 -2.40
C PRO A 52 10.42 -14.16 -2.79
N SER A 53 10.40 -14.75 -3.99
CA SER A 53 11.59 -15.40 -4.53
C SER A 53 12.70 -14.37 -4.77
N LYS A 54 13.96 -14.82 -4.77
CA LYS A 54 15.12 -13.96 -5.04
C LYS A 54 15.12 -13.32 -6.44
N SER A 55 14.21 -13.72 -7.32
CA SER A 55 14.09 -13.27 -8.71
C SER A 55 13.03 -12.19 -8.92
N VAL A 56 12.26 -11.84 -7.90
CA VAL A 56 11.19 -10.82 -7.95
C VAL A 56 11.47 -9.69 -6.97
N CYS A 57 10.70 -8.60 -7.05
CA CYS A 57 10.80 -7.50 -6.09
C CYS A 57 10.31 -7.90 -4.70
N VAL A 58 10.88 -7.28 -3.67
CA VAL A 58 10.24 -7.20 -2.34
C VAL A 58 9.14 -6.15 -2.34
N SER A 59 8.31 -6.11 -1.29
CA SER A 59 7.27 -5.08 -1.19
C SER A 59 7.84 -3.72 -0.80
N PHE A 60 7.30 -2.66 -1.40
CA PHE A 60 7.67 -1.26 -1.15
C PHE A 60 6.46 -0.49 -0.60
N PRO A 61 6.68 0.64 0.09
CA PRO A 61 5.59 1.55 0.40
C PRO A 61 5.06 2.23 -0.88
N ALA A 62 3.74 2.23 -1.02
CA ALA A 62 3.01 2.80 -2.14
C ALA A 62 2.57 4.24 -1.92
N VAL A 63 2.65 4.73 -0.69
CA VAL A 63 2.27 6.09 -0.30
C VAL A 63 2.90 6.40 1.05
N ASN A 64 3.23 7.67 1.31
CA ASN A 64 3.68 8.15 2.62
C ASN A 64 2.66 9.10 3.28
N ALA A 65 3.00 9.63 4.45
CA ALA A 65 2.11 10.52 5.23
C ALA A 65 1.81 11.85 4.53
N ALA A 66 2.68 12.32 3.63
CA ALA A 66 2.46 13.52 2.82
C ALA A 66 1.58 13.25 1.58
N GLY A 67 1.18 12.00 1.37
CA GLY A 67 0.38 11.58 0.21
C GLY A 67 1.21 11.43 -1.06
N GLU A 68 2.54 11.46 -0.99
CA GLU A 68 3.42 11.21 -2.13
C GLU A 68 3.35 9.74 -2.54
N VAL A 69 3.45 9.46 -3.84
CA VAL A 69 3.36 8.10 -4.40
C VAL A 69 4.63 7.75 -5.19
N PRO A 70 5.05 6.47 -5.22
CA PRO A 70 6.23 6.06 -5.95
C PRO A 70 5.97 6.10 -7.46
N GLY A 71 6.94 6.64 -8.20
CA GLY A 71 6.99 6.54 -9.66
C GLY A 71 7.19 5.11 -10.17
N GLY A 72 7.48 4.15 -9.29
CA GLY A 72 7.71 2.75 -9.63
C GLY A 72 8.95 2.53 -10.50
N LEU A 73 9.11 1.31 -10.99
CA LEU A 73 10.21 0.93 -11.87
C LEU A 73 9.70 0.51 -13.24
N LYS A 74 10.45 0.82 -14.28
CA LYS A 74 10.19 0.26 -15.62
C LYS A 74 10.34 -1.27 -15.53
N GLY A 75 9.49 -2.01 -16.24
CA GLY A 75 9.56 -3.47 -16.39
C GLY A 75 10.78 -3.94 -17.18
N SER A 76 11.98 -3.51 -16.82
CA SER A 76 13.26 -3.87 -17.39
C SER A 76 14.25 -4.21 -16.27
N ASN A 77 15.37 -4.81 -16.64
CA ASN A 77 16.48 -5.21 -15.79
C ASN A 77 16.04 -5.97 -14.52
N GLY A 78 15.65 -7.24 -14.71
CA GLY A 78 15.22 -8.20 -13.70
C GLY A 78 14.48 -7.60 -12.52
N ASN A 79 14.95 -7.93 -11.33
CA ASN A 79 14.60 -7.32 -10.07
C ASN A 79 15.57 -6.22 -9.62
N ASP A 80 16.42 -5.73 -10.53
CA ASP A 80 17.34 -4.62 -10.26
C ASP A 80 16.58 -3.44 -9.65
N ALA A 81 17.19 -2.86 -8.62
CA ALA A 81 16.67 -1.73 -7.85
C ALA A 81 15.39 -2.02 -7.03
N CYS A 82 14.96 -3.29 -6.93
CA CYS A 82 13.84 -3.68 -6.05
C CYS A 82 14.06 -4.98 -5.27
N GLU A 83 15.29 -5.50 -5.21
CA GLU A 83 15.63 -6.64 -4.35
C GLU A 83 15.51 -6.31 -2.85
N ASN A 84 15.68 -5.04 -2.49
CA ASN A 84 15.58 -4.54 -1.12
C ASN A 84 14.86 -3.20 -1.11
N ALA A 85 14.01 -2.97 -0.10
CA ALA A 85 13.33 -1.70 0.12
C ALA A 85 14.11 -0.88 1.16
N PRO A 86 14.81 0.21 0.79
CA PRO A 86 15.69 0.94 1.71
C PRO A 86 14.96 1.55 2.91
N LYS A 87 13.70 1.95 2.73
CA LYS A 87 12.82 2.49 3.78
C LYS A 87 12.05 1.40 4.55
N GLY A 88 12.31 0.14 4.22
CA GLY A 88 11.63 -1.03 4.75
C GLY A 88 10.40 -1.43 3.93
N PRO A 89 9.94 -2.69 4.06
CA PRO A 89 8.74 -3.17 3.38
C PRO A 89 7.45 -2.68 4.05
N GLN A 90 6.42 -2.43 3.25
CA GLN A 90 5.08 -2.08 3.73
C GLN A 90 4.06 -3.16 3.34
N VAL A 91 3.07 -3.36 4.20
CA VAL A 91 1.83 -4.08 3.91
C VAL A 91 0.65 -3.22 4.34
N TYR A 92 -0.42 -3.28 3.56
CA TYR A 92 -1.67 -2.56 3.82
C TYR A 92 -2.75 -3.57 4.22
N GLY A 93 -3.56 -3.24 5.21
CA GLY A 93 -4.63 -4.10 5.71
C GLY A 93 -5.96 -3.36 5.69
N ARG A 94 -7.03 -3.99 5.22
CA ARG A 94 -8.41 -3.51 5.40
C ARG A 94 -9.29 -4.67 5.83
N ALA A 95 -10.17 -4.43 6.79
CA ALA A 95 -11.05 -5.47 7.32
C ALA A 95 -12.51 -5.05 7.27
N GLY A 96 -13.41 -6.03 7.19
CA GLY A 96 -14.84 -5.81 7.22
C GLY A 96 -15.64 -7.11 7.16
N TRP A 97 -16.94 -6.99 7.38
CA TRP A 97 -17.88 -8.11 7.22
C TRP A 97 -18.21 -8.34 5.75
N TYR A 98 -18.17 -9.59 5.32
CA TYR A 98 -18.62 -10.02 4.01
C TYR A 98 -19.30 -11.39 4.11
N LYS A 99 -20.59 -11.47 3.78
CA LYS A 99 -21.41 -12.70 3.84
C LYS A 99 -21.23 -13.46 5.17
N ASP A 100 -21.47 -12.77 6.28
CA ASP A 100 -21.36 -13.28 7.66
C ASP A 100 -19.98 -13.80 8.08
N ARG A 101 -18.92 -13.37 7.37
CA ARG A 101 -17.53 -13.67 7.70
C ARG A 101 -16.77 -12.38 7.93
N TRP A 102 -15.87 -12.41 8.91
CA TRP A 102 -14.91 -11.34 9.08
C TRP A 102 -13.76 -11.55 8.08
N ALA A 103 -13.64 -10.65 7.11
CA ALA A 103 -12.64 -10.71 6.06
C ALA A 103 -11.58 -9.62 6.29
N ILE A 104 -10.32 -9.98 6.15
CA ILE A 104 -9.18 -9.07 6.17
C ILE A 104 -8.43 -9.23 4.85
N ILE A 105 -8.36 -8.18 4.05
CA ILE A 105 -7.50 -8.11 2.87
C ILE A 105 -6.16 -7.52 3.27
N TYR A 106 -5.08 -8.25 2.97
CA TYR A 106 -3.72 -7.75 3.01
C TYR A 106 -3.27 -7.47 1.59
N VAL A 107 -2.62 -6.33 1.39
CA VAL A 107 -2.22 -5.83 0.09
C VAL A 107 -0.76 -5.40 0.15
N TRP A 108 0.01 -5.78 -0.88
CA TRP A 108 1.40 -5.40 -1.06
C TRP A 108 1.57 -4.70 -2.39
N TYR A 109 2.41 -3.67 -2.39
CA TYR A 109 2.82 -2.97 -3.60
C TYR A 109 4.25 -3.37 -3.98
N PHE A 110 4.47 -3.53 -5.27
CA PHE A 110 5.80 -3.74 -5.84
C PHE A 110 6.05 -2.69 -6.93
N PRO A 111 7.28 -2.16 -7.05
CA PRO A 111 7.58 -1.12 -8.03
C PRO A 111 7.42 -1.57 -9.50
N LYS A 112 7.49 -2.88 -9.78
CA LYS A 112 7.33 -3.50 -11.11
C LYS A 112 6.82 -4.94 -11.00
N ASP A 113 6.16 -5.40 -12.06
CA ASP A 113 5.57 -6.75 -12.17
C ASP A 113 6.52 -7.79 -12.80
N PHE A 114 6.33 -9.06 -12.43
CA PHE A 114 6.98 -10.25 -12.98
C PHE A 114 5.93 -11.27 -13.39
N SER A 115 6.01 -11.76 -14.63
CA SER A 115 5.24 -12.91 -15.06
C SER A 115 5.76 -14.22 -14.43
N TRP A 116 4.90 -15.25 -14.43
CA TRP A 116 5.19 -16.60 -13.94
C TRP A 116 6.46 -17.24 -14.55
N ILE A 117 6.86 -16.80 -15.75
CA ILE A 117 8.04 -17.26 -16.48
C ILE A 117 9.20 -16.23 -16.45
N GLY A 118 9.13 -15.24 -15.57
CA GLY A 118 10.18 -14.23 -15.36
C GLY A 118 10.23 -13.09 -16.38
N PHE A 119 9.33 -13.07 -17.38
CA PHE A 119 9.20 -11.90 -18.27
C PHE A 119 8.55 -10.73 -17.53
N ARG A 120 9.13 -9.55 -17.70
CA ARG A 120 8.74 -8.30 -17.04
C ARG A 120 7.59 -7.67 -17.81
N LYS A 121 6.53 -7.24 -17.14
CA LYS A 121 5.31 -6.79 -17.82
C LYS A 121 5.06 -5.30 -17.70
N SER A 122 5.04 -4.77 -16.48
CA SER A 122 4.55 -3.41 -16.25
C SER A 122 5.27 -2.72 -15.09
N ARG A 123 5.19 -1.40 -15.13
CA ARG A 123 5.48 -0.54 -13.99
C ARG A 123 4.32 -0.67 -13.02
N HIS A 124 4.65 -0.76 -11.73
CA HIS A 124 3.71 -1.00 -10.63
C HIS A 124 3.08 -2.39 -10.66
N GLU A 125 2.93 -2.96 -9.48
CA GLU A 125 2.19 -4.19 -9.26
C GLU A 125 1.56 -4.16 -7.88
N TRP A 126 0.35 -4.71 -7.79
CA TRP A 126 -0.40 -4.82 -6.54
C TRP A 126 -0.88 -6.26 -6.38
N GLN A 127 -0.46 -6.89 -5.29
CA GLN A 127 -0.90 -8.24 -4.94
C GLN A 127 -1.68 -8.20 -3.64
N SER A 128 -2.64 -9.11 -3.50
CA SER A 128 -3.45 -9.19 -2.30
C SER A 128 -3.77 -10.61 -1.90
N ALA A 129 -4.04 -10.80 -0.62
CA ALA A 129 -4.53 -12.05 -0.07
C ALA A 129 -5.61 -11.75 0.96
N VAL A 130 -6.66 -12.56 0.96
CA VAL A 130 -7.81 -12.41 1.86
C VAL A 130 -7.81 -13.53 2.88
N VAL A 131 -7.86 -13.17 4.16
CA VAL A 131 -8.08 -14.09 5.27
C VAL A 131 -9.52 -13.92 5.74
N CYS A 132 -10.31 -14.98 5.64
CA CYS A 132 -11.69 -15.01 6.12
C CYS A 132 -11.79 -15.89 7.37
N ARG A 133 -12.32 -15.35 8.46
CA ARG A 133 -12.66 -16.13 9.66
C ARG A 133 -14.17 -16.24 9.77
N LEU A 134 -14.65 -17.47 9.99
CA LEU A 134 -16.03 -17.69 10.40
C LEU A 134 -16.17 -17.20 11.85
N GLN A 135 -17.11 -16.29 12.09
CA GLN A 135 -17.51 -15.95 13.45
C GLN A 135 -18.38 -17.12 13.96
N ILE A 136 -17.75 -18.23 14.37
CA ILE A 136 -18.44 -19.17 15.25
C ILE A 136 -18.65 -18.39 16.55
N TYR A 137 -19.90 -18.08 16.86
CA TYR A 137 -20.36 -17.38 18.06
C TYR A 137 -19.42 -17.62 19.25
N LEU A 138 -18.49 -16.71 19.46
CA LEU A 138 -17.94 -16.47 20.79
C LEU A 138 -18.86 -15.41 21.37
N SER A 139 -20.02 -15.88 21.85
CA SER A 139 -20.76 -15.19 22.88
C SER A 139 -19.77 -14.93 24.03
N CYS A 140 -19.61 -13.67 24.42
CA CYS A 140 -19.36 -13.34 25.80
C CYS A 140 -20.71 -13.03 26.42
#